data_AF-A0A1Q5HMK1-F1
#
_entry.id   AF-A0A1Q5HMK1-F1
#
_cell.length_a   1.000
_cell.length_b   1.000
_cell.length_c   1.000
_cell.angle_alpha   90.00
_cell.angle_beta   90.00
_cell.angle_gamma   90.00
#
_symmetry.space_group_name_H-M   'P 1'
#
loop_
_entity.id
_entity.type
_entity.pdbx_description
1 polymer ?
#
loop_
_entity_poly.entity_id
_entity_poly.type
_entity_poly.pdbx_seq_one_letter_code
_entity_poly.pdbx_strand_id
1 'polypeptide(L)'
;MRYGTDDEHPFDTDNRAWRRLHDVTSEHFDAITWNRDPDGRPVLLTLRDMRTGDTVTLAVLDSLEIRDPHALLAVHTSGDLDAHGPTSGADTAHSHAATLALDSTTLAVTRPVPLHDPAVTDLPATGWVDLPPDLAHVLRPALDDARTAVLVLLDRTDGRLAAVGPFPTYAAADTWQPADRPGRTADRLTVPLHPILSEQAQP
;
A
#
# COMPACT_ATOMS: atom_id res chain seq x y z
N MET A 1 0.25 23.32 -7.05
CA MET A 1 0.58 21.88 -6.96
C MET A 1 2.05 21.77 -6.65
N ARG A 2 2.38 21.50 -5.39
CA ARG A 2 3.75 21.14 -4.96
C ARG A 2 3.80 19.63 -5.00
N TYR A 3 4.58 19.07 -5.92
CA TYR A 3 4.97 17.67 -5.86
C TYR A 3 5.77 17.48 -4.57
N GLY A 4 5.36 16.53 -3.73
CA GLY A 4 6.20 16.02 -2.65
C GLY A 4 7.52 15.55 -3.25
N THR A 5 8.61 15.72 -2.50
CA THR A 5 9.96 15.37 -2.91
C THR A 5 10.01 13.93 -3.44
N ASP A 6 10.50 13.80 -4.68
CA ASP A 6 10.61 12.60 -5.54
C ASP A 6 11.52 11.47 -4.96
N ASP A 7 11.86 11.51 -3.67
CA ASP A 7 12.98 10.78 -3.07
C ASP A 7 12.59 9.49 -2.30
N GLU A 8 11.31 9.20 -2.08
CA GLU A 8 10.93 8.07 -1.21
C GLU A 8 11.06 6.69 -1.86
N HIS A 9 11.05 6.60 -3.20
CA HIS A 9 11.19 5.35 -3.93
C HIS A 9 12.02 5.54 -5.22
N PRO A 10 13.36 5.47 -5.16
CA PRO A 10 14.19 5.60 -6.35
C PRO A 10 13.94 4.42 -7.31
N PHE A 11 13.97 4.69 -8.62
CA PHE A 11 13.87 3.65 -9.64
C PHE A 11 14.99 2.61 -9.42
N ASP A 12 14.62 1.38 -9.10
CA ASP A 12 15.56 0.29 -8.85
C ASP A 12 16.06 -0.31 -10.16
N THR A 13 17.24 0.11 -10.61
CA THR A 13 17.91 -0.50 -11.78
C THR A 13 18.37 -1.94 -11.53
N ASP A 14 18.42 -2.40 -10.29
CA ASP A 14 18.73 -3.80 -9.96
C ASP A 14 17.48 -4.68 -9.94
N ASN A 15 16.28 -4.11 -10.14
CA ASN A 15 15.06 -4.89 -10.22
C ASN A 15 15.15 -5.92 -11.37
N ARG A 16 14.59 -7.10 -11.12
CA ARG A 16 14.71 -8.25 -12.02
C ARG A 16 14.09 -8.00 -13.40
N ALA A 17 13.00 -7.24 -13.48
CA ALA A 17 12.32 -6.95 -14.73
C ALA A 17 13.15 -6.01 -15.61
N TRP A 18 13.70 -4.95 -15.02
CA TRP A 18 14.59 -4.01 -15.69
C TRP A 18 15.84 -4.69 -16.20
N ARG A 19 16.54 -5.48 -15.37
CA ARG A 19 17.73 -6.23 -15.80
C ARG A 19 17.43 -7.15 -16.98
N ARG A 20 16.33 -7.92 -16.91
CA ARG A 20 15.93 -8.80 -18.02
C ARG A 20 15.63 -8.04 -19.30
N LEU A 21 14.90 -6.92 -19.20
CA LEU A 21 14.62 -6.09 -20.36
C LEU A 21 15.93 -5.57 -20.95
N HIS A 22 16.82 -5.03 -20.12
CA HIS A 22 18.10 -4.47 -20.54
C HIS A 22 19.00 -5.53 -21.19
N ASP A 23 19.12 -6.71 -20.57
CA ASP A 23 19.96 -7.81 -21.08
C ASP A 23 19.46 -8.29 -22.45
N VAL A 24 18.17 -8.62 -22.56
CA VAL A 24 17.56 -9.10 -23.81
C VAL A 24 17.65 -8.06 -24.91
N THR A 25 17.41 -6.79 -24.59
CA THR A 25 17.46 -5.74 -25.60
C THR A 25 18.89 -5.44 -26.07
N SER A 26 19.88 -5.49 -25.17
CA SER A 26 21.29 -5.27 -25.51
C SER A 26 21.90 -6.42 -26.32
N GLU A 27 21.35 -7.64 -26.25
CA GLU A 27 21.78 -8.77 -27.10
C GLU A 27 21.39 -8.58 -28.57
N HIS A 28 20.30 -7.86 -28.83
CA HIS A 28 19.69 -7.78 -30.17
C HIS A 28 19.76 -6.40 -30.81
N PHE A 29 19.90 -5.34 -30.01
CA PHE A 29 19.87 -3.95 -30.45
C PHE A 29 21.07 -3.19 -29.91
N ASP A 30 21.45 -2.13 -30.61
CA ASP A 30 22.27 -1.07 -30.02
C ASP A 30 21.36 -0.25 -29.08
N ALA A 31 21.44 -0.57 -27.79
CA ALA A 31 20.56 -0.06 -26.75
C ALA A 31 21.14 1.18 -26.06
N ILE A 32 20.39 2.28 -26.08
CA ILE A 32 20.76 3.55 -25.45
C ILE A 32 19.74 3.86 -24.36
N THR A 33 20.21 3.89 -23.11
CA THR A 33 19.39 4.32 -21.97
C THR A 33 19.58 5.81 -21.74
N TRP A 34 18.48 6.56 -21.73
CA TRP A 34 18.47 7.98 -21.41
C TRP A 34 18.14 8.14 -19.93
N ASN A 35 19.03 8.79 -19.20
CA ASN A 35 18.87 9.04 -17.78
C ASN A 35 18.45 10.49 -17.54
N ARG A 36 17.60 10.71 -16.54
CA ARG A 36 17.24 12.03 -16.03
C ARG A 36 18.39 12.56 -15.18
N ASP A 37 18.70 13.83 -15.35
CA ASP A 37 19.58 14.56 -14.43
C ASP A 37 18.72 15.22 -13.33
N PRO A 38 19.18 15.27 -12.05
CA PRO A 38 20.47 14.78 -11.54
C PRO A 38 20.43 13.37 -10.94
N ASP A 39 19.27 12.71 -10.88
CA ASP A 39 19.06 11.45 -10.14
C ASP A 39 19.57 10.20 -10.89
N GLY A 40 19.92 10.32 -12.16
CA GLY A 40 20.41 9.22 -12.99
C GLY A 40 19.31 8.23 -13.39
N ARG A 41 18.03 8.55 -13.17
CA ARG A 41 16.91 7.64 -13.39
C ARG A 41 16.68 7.37 -14.88
N PRO A 42 16.57 6.11 -15.34
CA PRO A 42 16.16 5.80 -16.71
C PRO A 42 14.77 6.37 -17.03
N VAL A 43 14.66 7.13 -18.13
CA VAL A 43 13.40 7.75 -18.60
C VAL A 43 13.01 7.30 -20.00
N LEU A 44 13.99 6.92 -20.83
CA LEU A 44 13.75 6.37 -22.17
C LEU A 44 14.75 5.25 -22.45
N LEU A 45 14.31 4.26 -23.21
CA LEU A 45 15.18 3.23 -23.80
C LEU A 45 15.03 3.29 -25.32
N THR A 46 16.09 3.68 -26.01
CA THR A 46 16.14 3.66 -27.48
C THR A 46 16.84 2.40 -27.94
N LEU A 47 16.16 1.62 -28.79
CA LEU A 47 16.68 0.40 -29.38
C LEU A 47 16.86 0.62 -30.88
N ARG A 48 18.07 0.39 -31.36
CA ARG A 48 18.38 0.47 -32.78
C ARG A 48 18.72 -0.91 -33.33
N ASP A 49 17.98 -1.36 -34.33
CA ASP A 49 18.29 -2.60 -35.06
C ASP A 49 19.63 -2.39 -35.79
N MET A 50 20.64 -3.19 -35.43
CA MET A 50 21.98 -3.06 -36.00
C MET A 50 22.01 -3.44 -37.49
N ARG A 51 21.07 -4.26 -37.96
CA ARG A 51 21.03 -4.75 -39.34
C ARG A 51 20.31 -3.79 -40.27
N THR A 52 19.20 -3.20 -39.84
CA THR A 52 18.38 -2.31 -40.68
C THR A 52 18.58 -0.83 -40.37
N GLY A 53 19.02 -0.50 -39.16
CA GLY A 53 19.09 0.87 -38.65
C GLY A 53 17.77 1.42 -38.12
N ASP A 54 16.69 0.63 -38.14
CA ASP A 54 15.39 1.04 -37.60
C ASP A 54 15.49 1.30 -36.10
N THR A 55 14.75 2.31 -35.63
CA THR A 55 14.83 2.75 -34.24
C THR A 55 13.45 2.76 -33.60
N VAL A 56 13.35 2.20 -32.39
CA VAL A 56 12.18 2.32 -31.53
C VAL A 56 12.61 2.94 -30.20
N THR A 57 11.81 3.86 -29.68
CA THR A 57 12.03 4.46 -28.36
C THR A 57 10.87 4.08 -27.46
N LEU A 58 11.20 3.48 -26.32
CA LEU A 58 10.26 3.11 -25.27
C LEU A 58 10.36 4.14 -24.15
N ALA A 59 9.22 4.65 -23.72
CA ALA A 59 9.16 5.47 -22.52
C ALA A 59 9.28 4.58 -21.29
N VAL A 60 10.27 4.85 -20.42
CA VAL A 60 10.40 4.21 -19.11
C VAL A 60 9.56 5.01 -18.15
N LEU A 61 8.28 4.67 -18.11
CA LEU A 61 7.40 5.11 -17.05
C LEU A 61 7.70 4.20 -15.87
N ASP A 62 8.52 4.68 -14.94
CA ASP A 62 8.23 4.35 -13.55
C ASP A 62 6.88 4.99 -13.34
N SER A 63 5.85 4.16 -13.28
CA SER A 63 4.74 4.58 -12.47
C SER A 63 5.37 4.79 -11.09
N LEU A 64 5.62 6.07 -10.74
CA LEU A 64 5.12 6.59 -9.48
C LEU A 64 3.62 6.31 -9.50
N GLU A 65 3.28 5.04 -9.46
CA GLU A 65 2.12 4.56 -8.79
C GLU A 65 2.54 4.97 -7.39
N ILE A 66 2.17 6.21 -7.04
CA ILE A 66 1.98 6.63 -5.67
C ILE A 66 0.93 5.64 -5.23
N ARG A 67 1.42 4.46 -4.86
CA ARG A 67 0.63 3.37 -4.41
C ARG A 67 0.45 3.75 -2.96
N ASP A 68 -0.39 4.78 -2.74
CA ASP A 68 -0.78 5.22 -1.42
C ASP A 68 -0.93 3.93 -0.62
N PRO A 69 -0.12 3.71 0.42
CA PRO A 69 -0.13 2.42 1.09
C PRO A 69 -1.54 2.18 1.59
N HIS A 70 -2.10 1.01 1.32
CA HIS A 70 -3.44 0.64 1.74
C HIS A 70 -3.41 -0.67 2.50
N ALA A 71 -4.27 -0.80 3.49
CA ALA A 71 -4.61 -2.09 4.09
C ALA A 71 -6.03 -2.47 3.66
N LEU A 72 -6.29 -3.77 3.57
CA LEU A 72 -7.65 -4.30 3.54
C LEU A 72 -8.04 -4.62 4.99
N LEU A 73 -8.96 -3.84 5.56
CA LEU A 73 -9.59 -4.21 6.83
C LEU A 73 -10.60 -5.31 6.56
N ALA A 74 -10.56 -6.36 7.38
CA ALA A 74 -11.55 -7.43 7.37
C ALA A 74 -12.29 -7.46 8.71
N VAL A 75 -13.62 -7.51 8.62
CA VAL A 75 -14.51 -7.57 9.77
C VAL A 75 -15.20 -8.91 9.73
N HIS A 76 -15.08 -9.67 10.81
CA HIS A 76 -15.76 -10.94 10.96
C HIS A 76 -17.17 -10.77 11.53
N THR A 77 -18.03 -11.78 11.35
CA THR A 77 -19.41 -11.80 11.86
C THR A 77 -19.50 -11.64 13.38
N SER A 78 -18.41 -11.92 14.10
CA SER A 78 -18.27 -11.71 15.54
C SER A 78 -18.02 -10.25 15.94
N GLY A 79 -17.66 -9.38 14.98
CA GLY A 79 -17.18 -8.01 15.20
C GLY A 79 -15.66 -7.88 15.35
N ASP A 80 -14.92 -8.98 15.22
CA ASP A 80 -13.45 -8.97 15.27
C ASP A 80 -12.90 -8.32 14.00
N LEU A 81 -11.87 -7.48 14.16
CA LEU A 81 -11.23 -6.68 13.13
C LEU A 81 -9.76 -7.07 12.97
N ASP A 82 -9.36 -7.43 11.76
CA ASP A 82 -7.98 -7.66 11.33
C ASP A 82 -7.65 -6.82 10.08
N ALA A 83 -6.36 -6.78 9.73
CA ALA A 83 -5.87 -6.02 8.59
C ALA A 83 -4.93 -6.86 7.71
N HIS A 84 -5.02 -6.68 6.40
CA HIS A 84 -4.16 -7.34 5.42
C HIS A 84 -3.42 -6.32 4.55
N GLY A 85 -2.10 -6.44 4.44
CA GLY A 85 -1.25 -5.51 3.70
C GLY A 85 0.19 -5.43 4.23
N PRO A 86 0.91 -4.33 3.94
CA PRO A 86 0.49 -3.22 3.09
C PRO A 86 0.30 -3.68 1.63
N THR A 87 -0.67 -3.06 0.98
CA THR A 87 -0.88 -3.14 -0.47
C THR A 87 -0.73 -1.77 -1.06
N SER A 88 -0.82 -1.76 -2.36
CA SER A 88 -0.26 -0.72 -3.14
C SER A 88 -1.40 -0.06 -3.92
N GLY A 89 -2.23 0.67 -3.17
CA GLY A 89 -3.49 1.27 -3.63
C GLY A 89 -4.75 0.46 -3.29
N ALA A 90 -5.89 1.16 -3.28
CA ALA A 90 -7.19 0.63 -2.87
C ALA A 90 -7.66 -0.57 -3.71
N ASP A 91 -7.43 -0.56 -5.03
CA ASP A 91 -7.86 -1.65 -5.92
C ASP A 91 -7.08 -2.95 -5.66
N THR A 92 -5.78 -2.84 -5.34
CA THR A 92 -4.95 -3.98 -4.97
C THR A 92 -5.40 -4.56 -3.63
N ALA A 93 -5.64 -3.71 -2.62
CA ALA A 93 -6.26 -4.12 -1.36
C ALA A 93 -7.60 -4.82 -1.61
N HIS A 94 -8.48 -4.22 -2.42
CA HIS A 94 -9.81 -4.75 -2.69
C HIS A 94 -9.77 -6.12 -3.36
N SER A 95 -8.83 -6.32 -4.30
CA SER A 95 -8.68 -7.60 -5.01
C SER A 95 -8.37 -8.76 -4.06
N HIS A 96 -7.73 -8.51 -2.91
CA HIS A 96 -7.47 -9.53 -1.91
C HIS A 96 -8.73 -9.99 -1.14
N ALA A 97 -9.81 -9.20 -1.15
CA ALA A 97 -11.05 -9.55 -0.45
C ALA A 97 -11.66 -10.86 -0.96
N ALA A 98 -11.53 -11.15 -2.26
CA ALA A 98 -12.02 -12.40 -2.85
C ALA A 98 -11.26 -13.62 -2.30
N THR A 99 -9.94 -13.52 -2.15
CA THR A 99 -9.11 -14.56 -1.52
C THR A 99 -9.54 -14.80 -0.08
N LEU A 100 -9.69 -13.72 0.72
CA LEU A 100 -10.11 -13.84 2.11
C LEU A 100 -11.50 -14.45 2.28
N ALA A 101 -12.44 -14.11 1.38
CA ALA A 101 -13.78 -14.67 1.41
C ALA A 101 -13.81 -16.19 1.11
N LEU A 102 -12.83 -16.70 0.36
CA LEU A 102 -12.69 -18.14 0.11
C LEU A 102 -12.10 -18.86 1.33
N ASP A 103 -11.18 -18.21 2.04
CA ASP A 103 -10.45 -18.81 3.18
C ASP A 103 -11.19 -18.66 4.52
N SER A 104 -12.14 -17.71 4.63
CA SER A 104 -12.85 -17.41 5.88
C SER A 104 -14.36 -17.41 5.72
N THR A 105 -15.03 -18.37 6.36
CA THR A 105 -16.50 -18.45 6.39
C THR A 105 -17.15 -17.43 7.33
N THR A 106 -16.36 -16.73 8.14
CA THR A 106 -16.85 -15.74 9.11
C THR A 106 -16.64 -14.31 8.62
N LEU A 107 -16.10 -14.10 7.43
CA LEU A 107 -15.91 -12.77 6.87
C LEU A 107 -17.25 -12.10 6.58
N ALA A 108 -17.50 -10.95 7.21
CA ALA A 108 -18.75 -10.19 7.05
C ALA A 108 -18.58 -9.02 6.08
N VAL A 109 -17.51 -8.23 6.25
CA VAL A 109 -17.25 -7.02 5.46
C VAL A 109 -15.75 -6.84 5.28
N THR A 110 -15.34 -6.38 4.09
CA THR A 110 -13.96 -5.93 3.83
C THR A 110 -13.95 -4.50 3.34
N ARG A 111 -12.94 -3.73 3.72
CA ARG A 111 -12.79 -2.33 3.29
C ARG A 111 -11.32 -1.97 3.05
N PRO A 112 -10.94 -1.59 1.83
CA PRO A 112 -9.66 -0.93 1.59
C PRO A 112 -9.62 0.40 2.32
N VAL A 113 -8.52 0.66 3.03
CA VAL A 113 -8.30 1.91 3.75
C VAL A 113 -6.89 2.42 3.47
N PRO A 114 -6.70 3.75 3.34
CA PRO A 114 -5.36 4.33 3.35
C PRO A 114 -4.66 3.95 4.65
N LEU A 115 -3.40 3.54 4.52
CA LEU A 115 -2.53 3.16 5.62
C LEU A 115 -1.54 4.30 5.85
N HIS A 116 -1.80 5.11 6.86
CA HIS A 116 -1.03 6.32 7.15
C HIS A 116 0.33 6.00 7.77
N ASP A 117 1.36 6.73 7.35
CA ASP A 117 2.73 6.55 7.85
C ASP A 117 2.82 6.87 9.35
N PRO A 118 3.26 5.92 10.20
CA PRO A 118 3.43 6.15 11.63
C PRO A 118 4.47 7.23 11.98
N ALA A 119 5.36 7.64 11.07
CA ALA A 119 6.28 8.75 11.29
C ALA A 119 5.59 10.13 11.24
N VAL A 120 4.39 10.22 10.65
CA VAL A 120 3.65 11.48 10.48
C VAL A 120 2.46 11.51 11.44
N THR A 121 2.44 12.45 12.38
CA THR A 121 1.36 12.53 13.38
C THR A 121 0.14 13.33 12.92
N ASP A 122 0.26 14.08 11.83
CA ASP A 122 -0.85 14.83 11.24
C ASP A 122 -1.67 13.90 10.34
N LEU A 123 -2.91 13.62 10.74
CA LEU A 123 -3.83 12.81 9.93
C LEU A 123 -4.66 13.71 9.01
N PRO A 124 -4.50 13.59 7.68
CA PRO A 124 -5.34 14.33 6.75
C PRO A 124 -6.78 13.82 6.79
N ALA A 125 -7.74 14.68 6.46
CA ALA A 125 -9.16 14.29 6.38
C ALA A 125 -9.41 13.14 5.40
N THR A 126 -8.58 12.99 4.37
CA THR A 126 -8.62 11.90 3.38
C THR A 126 -8.19 10.55 3.95
N GLY A 127 -7.55 10.51 5.12
CA GLY A 127 -7.21 9.27 5.83
C GLY A 127 -8.39 8.67 6.60
N TRP A 128 -9.49 9.41 6.76
CA TRP A 128 -10.70 8.95 7.42
C TRP A 128 -11.69 8.35 6.41
N VAL A 129 -12.13 7.13 6.68
CA VAL A 129 -13.06 6.36 5.85
C VAL A 129 -14.36 6.14 6.61
N ASP A 130 -15.49 6.39 5.95
CA ASP A 130 -16.81 6.14 6.51
C ASP A 130 -17.07 4.64 6.69
N LEU A 131 -17.70 4.31 7.82
CA LEU A 131 -18.20 2.98 8.14
C LEU A 131 -19.71 2.91 7.93
N PRO A 132 -20.24 1.72 7.61
CA PRO A 132 -21.64 1.39 7.85
C PRO A 132 -22.03 1.73 9.31
N PRO A 133 -23.18 2.39 9.55
CA PRO A 133 -23.55 2.93 10.88
C PRO A 133 -23.50 1.91 12.01
N ASP A 134 -23.87 0.66 11.74
CA ASP A 134 -23.97 -0.39 12.76
C ASP A 134 -22.61 -0.99 13.14
N LEU A 135 -21.59 -0.85 12.28
CA LEU A 135 -20.28 -1.48 12.51
C LEU A 135 -19.49 -0.74 13.59
N ALA A 136 -19.57 0.58 13.63
CA ALA A 136 -18.76 1.39 14.55
C ALA A 136 -18.96 1.01 16.03
N HIS A 137 -20.08 0.40 16.42
CA HIS A 137 -20.35 0.00 17.80
C HIS A 137 -19.90 -1.42 18.15
N VAL A 138 -19.66 -2.29 17.16
CA VAL A 138 -19.35 -3.71 17.39
C VAL A 138 -17.88 -4.06 17.16
N LEU A 139 -17.12 -3.19 16.50
CA LEU A 139 -15.71 -3.42 16.20
C LEU A 139 -14.85 -3.57 17.45
N ARG A 140 -14.04 -4.63 17.45
CA ARG A 140 -12.99 -4.92 18.43
C ARG A 140 -11.79 -5.56 17.73
N PRO A 141 -10.55 -5.39 18.24
CA PRO A 141 -9.39 -5.98 17.61
C PRO A 141 -9.47 -7.51 17.68
N ALA A 142 -9.09 -8.17 16.58
CA ALA A 142 -8.83 -9.60 16.59
C ALA A 142 -7.64 -9.90 17.51
N LEU A 143 -7.74 -10.99 18.27
CA LEU A 143 -6.67 -11.47 19.15
C LEU A 143 -5.83 -12.49 18.39
N ASP A 144 -4.85 -12.03 17.62
CA ASP A 144 -3.93 -12.89 16.88
C ASP A 144 -2.46 -12.44 16.99
N ASP A 145 -1.55 -13.42 16.96
CA ASP A 145 -0.10 -13.25 17.03
C ASP A 145 0.47 -12.84 15.67
N ALA A 146 0.16 -11.63 15.22
CA ALA A 146 0.83 -11.02 14.08
C ALA A 146 2.16 -10.36 14.50
N ARG A 147 3.17 -10.50 13.64
CA ARG A 147 4.49 -9.87 13.83
C ARG A 147 4.46 -8.35 13.64
N THR A 148 3.44 -7.85 12.95
CA THR A 148 3.22 -6.44 12.63
C THR A 148 1.81 -6.04 13.01
N ALA A 149 1.64 -4.78 13.39
CA ALA A 149 0.36 -4.24 13.82
C ALA A 149 -0.06 -3.02 12.98
N VAL A 150 -1.36 -2.78 12.93
CA VAL A 150 -1.96 -1.52 12.49
C VAL A 150 -2.71 -0.92 13.66
N LEU A 151 -2.57 0.38 13.86
CA LEU A 151 -3.44 1.12 14.76
C LEU A 151 -4.64 1.63 13.97
N VAL A 152 -5.84 1.19 14.35
CA VAL A 152 -7.10 1.73 13.82
C VAL A 152 -7.64 2.73 14.83
N LEU A 153 -7.75 3.99 14.39
CA LEU A 153 -8.49 5.02 15.11
C LEU A 153 -9.94 4.95 14.69
N LEU A 154 -10.85 4.76 15.64
CA LEU A 154 -12.27 4.60 15.41
C LEU A 154 -13.05 5.77 16.05
N ASP A 155 -13.58 6.65 15.21
CA ASP A 155 -14.56 7.64 15.64
C ASP A 155 -15.96 7.00 15.64
N ARG A 156 -16.41 6.57 16.81
CA ARG A 156 -17.75 5.98 16.97
C ARG A 156 -18.88 7.00 16.86
N THR A 157 -18.60 8.29 17.01
CA THR A 157 -19.62 9.34 16.98
C THR A 157 -20.01 9.62 15.54
N ASP A 158 -19.01 9.80 14.68
CA ASP A 158 -19.22 10.11 13.27
C ASP A 158 -19.20 8.85 12.38
N GLY A 159 -18.93 7.67 12.95
CA GLY A 159 -18.91 6.40 12.23
C GLY A 159 -17.78 6.34 11.21
N ARG A 160 -16.57 6.75 11.61
CA ARG A 160 -15.40 6.83 10.73
C ARG A 160 -14.21 6.11 11.33
N LEU A 161 -13.30 5.64 10.49
CA LEU A 161 -12.01 5.14 10.96
C LEU A 161 -10.84 5.63 10.12
N ALA A 162 -9.64 5.55 10.70
CA ALA A 162 -8.37 5.75 10.01
C ALA A 162 -7.40 4.63 10.42
N ALA A 163 -6.53 4.20 9.52
CA ALA A 163 -5.52 3.19 9.79
C ALA A 163 -4.11 3.78 9.74
N VAL A 164 -3.27 3.44 10.71
CA VAL A 164 -1.88 3.91 10.83
C VAL A 164 -0.96 2.71 10.96
N GLY A 165 0.14 2.68 10.22
CA GLY A 165 1.10 1.60 10.25
C GLY A 165 1.83 1.42 8.92
N PRO A 166 2.56 0.31 8.74
CA PRO A 166 2.72 -0.80 9.68
C PRO A 166 3.57 -0.41 10.90
N PHE A 167 3.20 -0.90 12.08
CA PHE A 167 4.04 -0.86 13.27
C PHE A 167 4.79 -2.17 13.45
N PRO A 168 6.06 -2.13 13.91
CA PRO A 168 6.87 -3.33 14.13
C PRO A 168 6.43 -4.13 15.36
N THR A 169 5.64 -3.54 16.26
CA THR A 169 5.09 -4.21 17.45
C THR A 169 3.77 -3.56 17.86
N TYR A 170 2.93 -4.30 18.60
CA TYR A 170 1.73 -3.77 19.25
C TYR A 170 2.05 -2.61 20.20
N ALA A 171 3.14 -2.72 20.97
CA ALA A 171 3.56 -1.66 21.88
C ALA A 171 3.90 -0.35 21.17
N ALA A 172 4.54 -0.42 19.99
CA ALA A 172 4.81 0.77 19.18
C ALA A 172 3.52 1.45 18.70
N ALA A 173 2.55 0.65 18.23
CA ALA A 173 1.23 1.14 17.83
C ALA A 173 0.49 1.82 19.00
N ASP A 174 0.51 1.19 20.18
CA ASP A 174 -0.17 1.72 21.37
C ASP A 174 0.38 3.09 21.82
N THR A 175 1.68 3.33 21.62
CA THR A 175 2.32 4.60 22.00
C THR A 175 2.12 5.74 21.00
N TRP A 176 1.76 5.43 19.76
CA TRP A 176 1.60 6.45 18.71
C TRP A 176 0.37 7.32 18.96
N GLN A 177 0.47 8.64 18.82
CA GLN A 177 -0.69 9.52 18.96
C GLN A 177 -0.77 10.55 17.83
N PRO A 178 -1.99 10.84 17.35
CA PRO A 178 -2.20 11.89 16.38
C PRO A 178 -2.02 13.27 17.01
N ALA A 179 -1.54 14.21 16.21
CA ALA A 179 -1.36 15.59 16.64
C ALA A 179 -2.70 16.33 16.80
N ASP A 180 -3.71 15.97 16.01
CA ASP A 180 -5.01 16.61 15.96
C ASP A 180 -6.01 16.07 17.01
N ARG A 181 -6.98 16.92 17.36
CA ARG A 181 -7.96 16.63 18.41
C ARG A 181 -8.94 15.50 18.06
N PRO A 182 -9.50 15.41 16.83
CA PRO A 182 -10.37 14.30 16.44
C PRO A 182 -9.71 12.92 16.62
N GLY A 183 -8.46 12.78 16.16
CA GLY A 183 -7.71 11.54 16.34
C GLY A 183 -7.42 11.18 17.82
N ARG A 184 -7.31 12.18 18.71
CA ARG A 184 -7.06 11.94 20.15
C ARG A 184 -8.29 11.48 20.93
N THR A 185 -9.49 11.77 20.42
CA THR A 185 -10.75 11.34 21.05
C THR A 185 -11.31 10.04 20.47
N ALA A 186 -10.74 9.57 19.35
CA ALA A 186 -11.10 8.30 18.76
C ALA A 186 -10.70 7.11 19.64
N ASP A 187 -11.49 6.06 19.57
CA ASP A 187 -11.13 4.77 20.14
C ASP A 187 -9.92 4.20 19.40
N ARG A 188 -9.08 3.47 20.10
CA ARG A 188 -7.82 2.94 19.58
C ARG A 188 -7.88 1.43 19.57
N LEU A 189 -7.84 0.85 18.38
CA LEU A 189 -7.85 -0.61 18.19
C LEU A 189 -6.53 -0.99 17.53
N THR A 190 -5.65 -1.65 18.28
CA THR A 190 -4.42 -2.21 17.72
C THR A 190 -4.74 -3.60 17.16
N VAL A 191 -4.64 -3.75 15.85
CA VAL A 191 -5.04 -4.96 15.12
C VAL A 191 -3.84 -5.65 14.47
N PRO A 192 -3.88 -6.99 14.32
CA PRO A 192 -2.87 -7.70 13.57
C PRO A 192 -2.84 -7.24 12.11
N LEU A 193 -1.63 -7.09 11.55
CA LEU A 193 -1.41 -6.88 10.13
C LEU A 193 -0.81 -8.14 9.49
N HIS A 194 -1.60 -8.80 8.65
CA HIS A 194 -1.21 -9.99 7.92
C HIS A 194 -0.60 -9.61 6.55
N PRO A 195 0.58 -10.16 6.20
CA PRO A 195 1.18 -9.87 4.91
C PRO A 195 0.36 -10.50 3.77
N ILE A 196 0.16 -9.73 2.71
CA ILE A 196 -0.38 -10.26 1.45
C ILE A 196 0.80 -10.73 0.61
N LEU A 197 1.03 -12.05 0.58
CA LEU A 197 2.04 -12.64 -0.29
C LEU A 197 1.53 -12.60 -1.74
N SER A 198 2.21 -11.86 -2.60
CA SER A 198 1.88 -11.73 -4.04
C SER A 198 1.93 -13.04 -4.85
N GLU A 199 2.13 -14.21 -4.23
CA GLU A 199 2.18 -15.50 -4.91
C GLU A 199 0.81 -16.09 -5.26
N GLN A 200 -0.31 -15.45 -4.88
CA GLN A 200 -1.65 -15.98 -5.14
C GLN A 200 -2.45 -15.23 -6.22
N ALA A 201 -1.82 -14.32 -6.95
CA ALA A 201 -2.43 -13.64 -8.10
C ALA A 201 -1.83 -14.16 -9.41
N GLN A 202 -2.17 -15.39 -9.80
CA GLN A 202 -2.07 -15.79 -11.20
C GLN A 202 -3.34 -16.57 -11.60
N PRO A 203 -3.93 -16.26 -12.77
CA PRO A 203 -5.12 -16.94 -13.28
C PRO A 203 -4.88 -18.41 -13.64
#